data_AF-A0A8T6LYW5-F1
#
_entry.id   AF-A0A8T6LYW5-F1
#
_cell.length_a   1.000
_cell.length_b   1.000
_cell.length_c   1.000
_cell.angle_alpha   90.00
_cell.angle_beta   90.00
_cell.angle_gamma   90.00
#
_symmetry.space_group_name_H-M   'P 1'
#
loop_
_entity.id
_entity.type
_entity.pdbx_description
1 polymer ?
#
loop_
_entity_poly.entity_id
_entity_poly.type
_entity_poly.pdbx_seq_one_letter_code
_entity_poly.pdbx_strand_id
1 'polypeptide(L)'
;MSSKKYIVEIADATGHSVVEMTKTELIDQASKSQGSWIFVDNRMVAADELENTDFDAAQHIRMVPALQAGKGPSEETTYTVEIADATGHSVVEMTKNEIVEQAKQQSGAWVFVDNCMVATDALANTDLSQAQHIRMVPALLAGQ
;
A
#
# COMPACT_ATOMS: atom_id res chain seq x y z
N MET A 1 -6.24 -1.04 42.88
CA MET A 1 -7.31 -1.37 41.92
C MET A 1 -6.68 -2.26 40.87
N SER A 2 -7.00 -3.55 40.86
CA SER A 2 -6.47 -4.46 39.84
C SER A 2 -7.24 -4.19 38.56
N SER A 3 -6.61 -3.54 37.59
CA SER A 3 -7.19 -3.35 36.26
C SER A 3 -7.45 -4.72 35.64
N LYS A 4 -8.68 -5.00 35.23
CA LYS A 4 -9.04 -6.26 34.56
C LYS A 4 -8.19 -6.38 33.30
N LYS A 5 -7.56 -7.54 33.14
CA LYS A 5 -6.73 -7.86 31.99
C LYS A 5 -7.50 -8.75 31.03
N TYR A 6 -7.20 -8.60 29.76
CA TYR A 6 -7.82 -9.33 28.67
C TYR A 6 -6.74 -9.99 27.83
N ILE A 7 -7.06 -11.17 27.31
CA ILE A 7 -6.22 -11.85 26.34
C ILE A 7 -6.52 -11.23 24.98
N VAL A 8 -5.52 -10.61 24.39
CA VAL A 8 -5.59 -9.94 23.09
C VAL A 8 -4.71 -10.68 22.11
N GLU A 9 -5.30 -11.11 21.01
CA GLU A 9 -4.55 -11.65 19.88
C GLU A 9 -4.14 -10.51 18.94
N ILE A 10 -2.84 -10.31 18.77
CA ILE A 10 -2.27 -9.32 17.86
C ILE A 10 -1.83 -10.04 16.60
N ALA A 11 -2.41 -9.69 15.46
CA ALA A 11 -1.86 -10.13 14.18
C ALA A 11 -0.58 -9.36 13.85
N ASP A 12 0.41 -10.05 13.31
CA ASP A 12 1.67 -9.46 12.87
C ASP A 12 2.20 -10.19 11.63
N ALA A 13 3.32 -9.72 11.06
CA ALA A 13 3.87 -10.30 9.83
C ALA A 13 4.29 -11.78 9.96
N THR A 14 4.45 -12.29 11.19
CA THR A 14 4.79 -13.69 11.48
C THR A 14 3.56 -14.57 11.72
N GLY A 15 2.36 -13.99 11.72
CA GLY A 15 1.09 -14.68 11.99
C GLY A 15 0.30 -13.96 13.07
N HIS A 16 0.28 -14.51 14.28
CA HIS A 16 -0.42 -13.92 15.43
C HIS A 16 0.34 -14.16 16.73
N SER A 17 0.41 -13.13 17.57
CA SER A 17 0.95 -13.14 18.92
C SER A 17 -0.19 -12.98 19.94
N VAL A 18 -0.15 -13.70 21.06
CA VAL A 18 -1.17 -13.57 22.12
C VAL A 18 -0.55 -12.88 23.32
N VAL A 19 -1.17 -11.79 23.77
CA VAL A 19 -0.68 -10.95 24.87
C VAL A 19 -1.78 -10.65 25.87
N GLU A 20 -1.43 -10.58 27.14
CA GLU A 20 -2.35 -10.20 28.21
C GLU A 20 -2.15 -8.73 28.57
N MET A 21 -3.16 -7.89 28.37
CA MET A 21 -3.08 -6.45 28.62
C MET A 21 -4.40 -5.88 29.15
N THR A 22 -4.35 -4.71 29.75
CA THR A 22 -5.53 -3.95 30.19
C THR A 22 -6.21 -3.26 29.01
N LYS A 23 -7.47 -2.85 29.21
CA LYS A 23 -8.22 -2.06 28.23
C LYS A 23 -7.48 -0.76 27.83
N THR A 24 -6.86 -0.08 28.80
CA THR A 24 -6.10 1.14 28.55
C THR A 24 -4.84 0.87 27.71
N GLU A 25 -4.13 -0.23 27.98
CA GLU A 25 -2.98 -0.65 27.17
C GLU A 25 -3.39 -1.00 25.73
N LEU A 26 -4.54 -1.65 25.55
CA LEU A 26 -5.08 -1.94 24.22
C LEU A 26 -5.35 -0.65 23.43
N ILE A 27 -5.97 0.36 24.05
CA ILE A 27 -6.28 1.64 23.42
C ILE A 27 -4.99 2.39 23.05
N ASP A 28 -4.01 2.42 23.96
CA ASP A 28 -2.70 3.03 23.71
C ASP A 28 -1.97 2.33 22.56
N GLN A 29 -2.01 0.99 22.52
CA GLN A 29 -1.40 0.21 21.45
C GLN A 29 -2.13 0.37 20.11
N ALA A 30 -3.46 0.43 20.11
CA ALA A 30 -4.25 0.77 18.94
C ALA A 30 -3.93 2.17 18.40
N SER A 31 -3.67 3.13 19.30
CA SER A 31 -3.31 4.50 18.93
C SER A 31 -1.90 4.61 18.35
N LYS A 32 -0.96 3.78 18.83
CA LYS A 32 0.42 3.71 18.32
C LYS A 32 0.50 3.04 16.95
N SER A 33 -0.32 2.03 16.72
CA SER A 33 -0.39 1.31 15.44
C SER A 33 -1.43 1.98 14.54
N GLN A 34 -1.02 3.03 13.82
CA GLN A 34 -1.90 3.79 12.91
C GLN A 34 -2.68 2.85 11.98
N GLY A 35 -4.01 2.89 12.08
CA GLY A 35 -4.91 2.11 11.22
C GLY A 35 -5.22 0.69 11.69
N SER A 36 -4.72 0.24 12.85
CA SER A 36 -5.12 -1.06 13.40
C SER A 36 -6.63 -1.17 13.61
N TRP A 37 -7.19 -2.32 13.27
CA TRP A 37 -8.58 -2.66 13.55
C TRP A 37 -8.65 -3.52 14.79
N ILE A 38 -9.60 -3.21 15.67
CA ILE A 38 -9.82 -3.94 16.90
C ILE A 38 -11.12 -4.69 16.73
N PHE A 39 -11.08 -5.98 17.00
CA PHE A 39 -12.21 -6.89 16.94
C PHE A 39 -12.53 -7.36 18.35
N VAL A 40 -13.79 -7.24 18.74
CA VAL A 40 -14.35 -7.76 19.99
C VAL A 40 -15.48 -8.71 19.61
N ASP A 41 -15.32 -10.01 19.89
CA ASP A 41 -16.22 -11.10 19.46
C ASP A 41 -16.63 -11.00 17.98
N ASN A 42 -15.62 -10.91 17.10
CA ASN A 42 -15.80 -10.75 15.64
C ASN A 42 -16.50 -9.45 15.20
N ARG A 43 -16.74 -8.48 16.09
CA ARG A 43 -17.22 -7.14 15.72
C ARG A 43 -16.07 -6.16 15.71
N MET A 44 -15.91 -5.45 14.60
CA MET A 44 -14.94 -4.36 14.49
C MET A 44 -15.40 -3.18 15.36
N VAL A 45 -14.50 -2.65 16.17
CA VAL A 45 -14.71 -1.51 17.07
C VAL A 45 -13.64 -0.48 16.78
N ALA A 46 -14.05 0.77 16.56
CA ALA A 46 -13.12 1.88 16.34
C ALA A 46 -12.34 2.19 17.63
N ALA A 47 -11.12 2.71 17.51
CA ALA A 47 -10.28 3.02 18.66
C ALA A 47 -10.97 3.99 19.65
N ASP A 48 -11.65 5.02 19.12
CA ASP A 48 -12.43 5.99 19.91
C ASP A 48 -13.67 5.38 20.58
N GLU A 49 -14.18 4.26 20.08
CA GLU A 49 -15.33 3.55 20.66
C GLU A 49 -14.92 2.48 21.69
N LEU A 50 -13.63 2.12 21.76
CA LEU A 50 -13.15 1.11 22.70
C LEU A 50 -13.43 1.52 24.13
N GLU A 51 -13.24 2.80 24.49
CA GLU A 51 -13.52 3.30 25.85
C GLU A 51 -14.94 3.01 26.32
N ASN A 52 -15.92 3.09 25.42
CA ASN A 52 -17.33 2.86 25.70
C ASN A 52 -17.78 1.40 25.49
N THR A 53 -16.91 0.55 24.93
CA THR A 53 -17.23 -0.85 24.66
C THR A 53 -17.09 -1.70 25.92
N ASP A 54 -18.12 -2.49 26.23
CA ASP A 54 -18.09 -3.45 27.33
C ASP A 54 -17.26 -4.68 26.93
N PHE A 55 -16.21 -4.96 27.69
CA PHE A 55 -15.33 -6.11 27.47
C PHE A 55 -15.64 -7.24 28.46
N ASP A 56 -16.59 -7.07 29.37
CA ASP A 56 -16.85 -8.03 30.44
C ASP A 56 -17.46 -9.33 29.88
N ALA A 57 -18.26 -9.19 28.82
CA ALA A 57 -18.81 -10.30 28.05
C ALA A 57 -17.90 -10.80 26.91
N ALA A 58 -16.78 -10.11 26.64
CA ALA A 58 -15.94 -10.41 25.49
C ALA A 58 -15.21 -11.73 25.66
N GLN A 59 -15.41 -12.68 24.75
CA GLN A 59 -14.69 -13.96 24.76
C GLN A 59 -13.42 -13.91 23.92
N HIS A 60 -13.44 -13.12 22.84
CA HIS A 60 -12.33 -13.01 21.91
C HIS A 60 -12.05 -11.55 21.58
N ILE A 61 -10.82 -11.10 21.86
CA ILE A 61 -10.35 -9.77 21.48
C ILE A 61 -9.15 -9.96 20.55
N ARG A 62 -9.22 -9.35 19.38
CA ARG A 62 -8.15 -9.40 18.38
C ARG A 62 -7.83 -7.98 17.92
N MET A 63 -6.57 -7.60 17.99
CA MET A 63 -6.05 -6.46 17.25
C MET A 63 -5.45 -6.99 15.96
N VAL A 64 -5.95 -6.53 14.82
CA VAL A 64 -5.24 -6.71 13.57
C VAL A 64 -4.60 -5.37 13.21
N PRO A 65 -3.36 -5.37 12.69
CA PRO A 65 -2.87 -4.22 11.98
C PRO A 65 -3.86 -3.97 10.84
N ALA A 66 -3.93 -2.73 10.34
CA ALA A 66 -4.69 -2.43 9.14
C ALA A 66 -4.43 -3.57 8.15
N LEU A 67 -5.46 -4.35 7.83
CA LEU A 67 -5.30 -5.42 6.86
C LEU A 67 -4.88 -4.69 5.60
N GLN A 68 -3.63 -4.89 5.22
CA GLN A 68 -3.12 -4.58 3.91
C GLN A 68 -3.88 -5.51 2.95
N ALA A 69 -5.15 -5.20 2.71
CA ALA A 69 -6.04 -5.93 1.82
C ALA A 69 -5.53 -5.70 0.40
N GLY A 70 -4.38 -6.28 0.06
CA GLY A 70 -3.62 -5.97 -1.14
C GLY A 70 -3.22 -4.48 -1.21
N LYS A 71 -1.94 -4.19 -0.97
CA LYS A 71 -1.26 -2.87 -1.10
C LYS A 71 -1.38 -1.89 0.08
N GLY A 72 -0.21 -1.40 0.52
CA GLY A 72 0.00 0.01 0.89
C GLY A 72 0.54 0.35 2.29
N PRO A 73 1.76 0.91 2.35
CA PRO A 73 1.72 2.34 2.63
C PRO A 73 2.41 3.07 1.48
N SER A 74 1.68 3.99 0.83
CA SER A 74 2.23 4.95 -0.14
C SER A 74 2.88 4.39 -1.41
N GLU A 75 2.41 3.27 -1.94
CA GLU A 75 2.76 2.85 -3.31
C GLU A 75 1.57 3.14 -4.22
N GLU A 76 1.65 4.23 -4.97
CA GLU A 76 0.87 4.36 -6.19
C GLU A 76 1.05 3.08 -7.00
N THR A 77 0.02 2.60 -7.71
CA THR A 77 0.14 1.38 -8.53
C THR A 77 1.42 1.44 -9.35
N THR A 78 2.34 0.52 -9.06
CA THR A 78 3.58 0.34 -9.81
C THR A 78 3.28 -0.50 -11.03
N TYR A 79 3.98 -0.15 -12.11
CA TYR A 79 3.94 -0.86 -13.37
C TYR A 79 5.35 -1.28 -13.71
N THR A 80 5.49 -2.46 -14.32
CA THR A 80 6.74 -2.88 -14.92
C THR A 80 6.93 -2.10 -16.23
N VAL A 81 8.02 -1.35 -16.32
CA VAL A 81 8.34 -0.49 -17.45
C VAL A 81 9.66 -0.94 -18.07
N GLU A 82 9.63 -1.22 -19.36
CA GLU A 82 10.84 -1.46 -20.15
C GLU A 82 11.37 -0.14 -20.70
N ILE A 83 12.56 0.28 -20.30
CA ILE A 83 13.21 1.49 -20.79
C ILE A 83 14.27 1.09 -21.81
N ALA A 84 14.17 1.55 -23.05
CA ALA A 84 15.21 1.31 -24.04
C ALA A 84 16.47 2.11 -23.67
N ASP A 85 17.62 1.43 -23.64
CA ASP A 85 18.92 2.01 -23.33
C ASP A 85 20.03 1.40 -24.21
N ALA A 86 21.28 1.81 -24.01
CA ALA A 86 22.43 1.39 -24.82
C ALA A 86 22.71 -0.13 -24.81
N THR A 87 22.21 -0.86 -23.81
CA THR A 87 22.30 -2.33 -23.69
C THR A 87 21.16 -3.06 -24.41
N GLY A 88 20.16 -2.33 -24.93
CA GLY A 88 18.96 -2.85 -25.56
C GLY A 88 17.71 -2.39 -24.83
N HIS A 89 17.57 -2.77 -23.55
CA HIS A 89 16.56 -2.26 -22.62
C HIS A 89 16.87 -2.69 -21.17
N SER A 90 16.39 -1.88 -20.23
CA SER A 90 16.34 -2.16 -18.80
C SER A 90 14.88 -2.31 -18.37
N VAL A 91 14.63 -3.15 -17.37
CA VAL A 91 13.29 -3.33 -16.79
C VAL A 91 13.29 -2.75 -15.39
N VAL A 92 12.36 -1.83 -15.11
CA VAL A 92 12.21 -1.17 -13.81
C VAL A 92 10.76 -1.16 -13.37
N GLU A 93 10.50 -1.10 -12.08
CA GLU A 93 9.16 -0.87 -11.54
C GLU A 93 8.98 0.61 -11.21
N MET A 94 7.91 1.22 -11.70
CA MET A 94 7.64 2.65 -11.53
C MET A 94 6.16 2.92 -11.31
N THR A 95 5.87 3.91 -10.49
CA THR A 95 4.53 4.46 -10.33
C THR A 95 4.11 5.24 -11.57
N LYS A 96 2.79 5.44 -11.76
CA LYS A 96 2.29 6.28 -12.86
C LYS A 96 2.93 7.69 -12.87
N ASN A 97 3.10 8.31 -11.70
CA ASN A 97 3.74 9.61 -11.60
C ASN A 97 5.20 9.57 -12.05
N GLU A 98 5.97 8.58 -11.59
CA GLU A 98 7.37 8.41 -12.02
C GLU A 98 7.51 8.19 -13.52
N ILE A 99 6.61 7.41 -14.15
CA ILE A 99 6.60 7.22 -15.60
C ILE A 99 6.37 8.55 -16.32
N VAL A 100 5.40 9.35 -15.87
CA VAL A 100 5.09 10.66 -16.44
C VAL A 100 6.27 11.62 -16.26
N GLU A 101 6.88 11.65 -15.08
CA GLU A 101 8.04 12.51 -14.81
C GLU A 101 9.24 12.10 -15.65
N GLN A 102 9.55 10.82 -15.74
CA GLN A 102 10.67 10.34 -16.54
C GLN A 102 10.47 10.60 -18.04
N ALA A 103 9.24 10.40 -18.54
CA ALA A 103 8.89 10.74 -19.91
C ALA A 103 8.98 12.26 -20.20
N LYS A 104 8.78 13.12 -19.20
CA LYS A 104 8.98 14.58 -19.31
C LYS A 104 10.45 14.97 -19.23
N GLN A 105 11.24 14.32 -18.36
CA GLN A 105 12.68 14.56 -18.24
C GLN A 105 13.41 14.21 -19.53
N GLN A 106 12.99 13.13 -20.20
CA GLN A 106 13.52 12.72 -21.49
C GLN A 106 12.74 13.42 -22.62
N SER A 107 13.12 14.65 -22.95
CA SER A 107 12.49 15.42 -24.03
C SER A 107 12.45 14.61 -25.33
N GLY A 108 11.24 14.30 -25.80
CA GLY A 108 10.99 13.50 -27.01
C GLY A 108 10.92 11.98 -26.79
N ALA A 109 10.84 11.50 -25.56
CA ALA A 109 10.57 10.09 -25.28
C ALA A 109 9.18 9.66 -25.77
N TRP A 110 9.10 8.42 -26.27
CA TRP A 110 7.87 7.76 -26.63
C TRP A 110 7.49 6.73 -25.56
N VAL A 111 6.28 6.83 -25.05
CA VAL A 111 5.72 5.85 -24.11
C VAL A 111 4.73 4.98 -24.87
N PHE A 112 4.89 3.67 -24.74
CA PHE A 112 4.00 2.67 -25.31
C PHE A 112 3.30 1.95 -24.17
N VAL A 113 1.99 1.81 -24.28
CA VAL A 113 1.14 1.03 -23.37
C VAL A 113 0.45 -0.03 -24.22
N ASP A 114 0.71 -1.31 -23.94
CA ASP A 114 0.24 -2.46 -24.72
C ASP A 114 0.44 -2.27 -26.23
N ASN A 115 1.66 -1.88 -26.60
CA ASN A 115 2.07 -1.64 -27.99
C ASN A 115 1.37 -0.46 -28.69
N CYS A 116 0.59 0.36 -27.97
CA CYS A 116 0.03 1.61 -28.45
C CYS A 116 0.82 2.81 -27.94
N MET A 117 1.24 3.70 -28.83
CA MET A 117 1.96 4.92 -28.44
C MET A 117 1.01 5.89 -27.74
N VAL A 118 1.40 6.36 -26.56
CA VAL A 118 0.68 7.34 -25.75
C VAL A 118 1.55 8.60 -25.64
N ALA A 119 0.98 9.76 -25.97
CA ALA A 119 1.67 11.03 -25.81
C ALA A 119 1.93 11.33 -24.33
N THR A 120 3.10 11.87 -24.00
CA THR A 120 3.48 12.19 -22.62
C THR A 120 2.47 13.10 -21.91
N ASP A 121 1.90 14.08 -22.63
CA ASP A 121 0.85 14.97 -22.08
C ASP A 121 -0.48 14.24 -21.81
N ALA A 122 -0.79 13.19 -22.59
CA ALA A 122 -1.98 12.38 -22.40
C ALA A 122 -1.79 11.32 -21.30
N LEU A 123 -0.56 10.87 -21.07
CA LEU A 123 -0.21 9.78 -20.15
C LEU A 123 -0.71 10.01 -18.72
N ALA A 124 -0.67 11.25 -18.24
CA ALA A 124 -1.21 11.61 -16.92
C ALA A 124 -2.72 11.33 -16.81
N ASN A 125 -3.46 11.44 -17.91
CA ASN A 125 -4.90 11.21 -17.99
C ASN A 125 -5.25 9.80 -18.49
N THR A 126 -4.30 9.04 -19.03
CA THR A 126 -4.50 7.67 -19.49
C THR A 126 -4.72 6.74 -18.29
N ASP A 127 -5.74 5.89 -18.35
CA ASP A 127 -5.90 4.81 -17.39
C ASP A 127 -4.88 3.70 -17.70
N LEU A 128 -3.99 3.45 -16.74
CA LEU A 128 -2.98 2.39 -16.84
C LEU A 128 -3.39 1.14 -16.06
N SER A 129 -4.56 1.15 -15.40
CA SER A 129 -5.00 0.08 -14.50
C SER A 129 -5.15 -1.29 -15.17
N GLN A 130 -5.28 -1.32 -16.51
CA GLN A 130 -5.36 -2.53 -17.32
C GLN A 130 -4.10 -2.79 -18.16
N ALA A 131 -3.07 -1.94 -18.04
CA ALA A 131 -1.85 -2.05 -18.82
C ALA A 131 -1.10 -3.33 -18.45
N GLN A 132 -0.83 -4.20 -19.43
CA GLN A 132 -0.02 -5.40 -19.20
C GLN A 132 1.45 -5.14 -19.50
N HIS A 133 1.71 -4.25 -20.45
CA HIS A 133 3.06 -3.95 -20.89
C HIS A 133 3.26 -2.44 -21.10
N ILE A 134 4.23 -1.86 -20.42
CA ILE A 134 4.62 -0.46 -20.61
C ILE A 134 6.07 -0.43 -21.08
N ARG A 135 6.32 0.31 -22.16
CA ARG A 135 7.66 0.50 -22.71
C ARG A 135 7.93 1.98 -22.94
N MET A 136 9.04 2.47 -22.43
CA MET A 136 9.55 3.81 -22.67
C MET A 136 10.75 3.75 -23.61
N VAL A 137 10.71 4.55 -24.66
CA VAL A 137 11.81 4.69 -25.61
C VAL A 137 12.26 6.15 -25.56
N PRO A 138 13.44 6.47 -24.99
CA PRO A 138 13.96 7.82 -25.07
C PRO A 138 14.09 8.25 -26.53
N ALA A 139 14.05 9.57 -26.79
CA ALA A 139 14.35 10.08 -28.11
C ALA A 139 15.67 9.48 -28.60
N LEU A 140 15.65 8.79 -29.74
CA LEU A 140 16.86 8.30 -30.36
C LEU A 140 17.74 9.53 -30.64
N LEU A 141 18.81 9.69 -29.88
CA LEU A 141 19.96 10.49 -30.28
C LEU A 141 20.55 9.79 -31.51
N ALA A 142 19.96 10.04 -32.67
CA ALA A 142 20.47 9.59 -33.94
C ALA A 142 21.84 10.26 -34.13
N GLY A 143 22.91 9.52 -33.80
CA GLY A 143 24.30 9.76 -34.18
C GLY A 143 24.85 11.16 -33.89
N GLN A 144 25.71 11.27 -32.89
CA GLN A 144 26.86 12.18 -32.99
C GLN A 144 28.07 11.43 -33.51
#